data_AF-A0A1Q8BEI6-F1
#
_entry.id   AF-A0A1Q8BEI6-F1
#
_cell.length_a   1.000
_cell.length_b   1.000
_cell.length_c   1.000
_cell.angle_alpha   90.00
_cell.angle_beta   90.00
_cell.angle_gamma   90.00
#
_symmetry.space_group_name_H-M   'P 1'
#
loop_
_entity.id
_entity.type
_entity.pdbx_description
1 polymer ?
#
loop_
_entity_poly.entity_id
_entity_poly.type
_entity_poly.pdbx_seq_one_letter_code
_entity_poly.pdbx_strand_id
1 'polypeptide(L)'
;MVPRIRLEVSSLVNEFCHVSVLYSDCLPLELSSGMLGNKVYASRNSQLRQNNILREFQRAPISSRSWYSFARDLMRARDLKEMVSGWKGREPMTDVFLNILSQGSNGWAQIWDLARPRLEGYKQKFESEWNPISDSVLSRLSQLAKVEWMTDEIRVHFVDCLNGGFAWHDSIAFATLPDVEVQKKFLSHELSELITPSPLVEKELRRARLDPEIAHTVVDMLGYFSVKDFIAKPADPNMERKGVVPNKNYYPKVEELYTLFEEYTKNPSKYDDFSSLVKKIVLRLKTS
;
A
#
# COMPACT_ATOMS: atom_id res chain seq x y z
N MET A 1 11.29 16.43 -9.80
CA MET A 1 9.97 16.30 -10.47
C MET A 1 8.99 15.72 -9.46
N VAL A 2 7.72 16.13 -9.47
CA VAL A 2 6.68 15.61 -8.56
C VAL A 2 5.72 14.75 -9.39
N PRO A 3 5.47 13.48 -9.01
CA PRO A 3 4.62 12.61 -9.81
C PRO A 3 3.16 13.01 -9.69
N ARG A 4 2.40 12.81 -10.75
CA ARG A 4 0.94 12.92 -10.71
C ARG A 4 0.36 11.66 -10.05
N ILE A 5 -0.51 11.84 -9.04
CA ILE A 5 -1.33 10.74 -8.53
C ILE A 5 -2.54 10.55 -9.44
N ARG A 6 -2.73 9.32 -9.93
CA ARG A 6 -3.88 8.94 -10.76
C ARG A 6 -4.73 7.95 -10.00
N LEU A 7 -5.90 8.41 -9.55
CA LEU A 7 -6.86 7.61 -8.79
C LEU A 7 -7.81 6.85 -9.73
N GLU A 8 -7.89 5.54 -9.56
CA GLU A 8 -8.60 4.64 -10.47
C GLU A 8 -9.49 3.63 -9.73
N VAL A 9 -10.54 3.21 -10.43
CA VAL A 9 -11.44 2.12 -10.03
C VAL A 9 -11.50 1.18 -11.23
N SER A 10 -10.83 0.03 -11.12
CA SER A 10 -10.71 -0.93 -12.21
C SER A 10 -11.38 -2.25 -11.83
N SER A 11 -12.31 -2.71 -12.69
CA SER A 11 -12.92 -4.03 -12.55
C SER A 11 -11.86 -5.13 -12.57
N LEU A 12 -10.91 -5.02 -13.49
CA LEU A 12 -9.86 -6.02 -13.69
C LEU A 12 -8.95 -6.15 -12.45
N VAL A 13 -8.54 -5.04 -11.85
CA VAL A 13 -7.71 -5.03 -10.64
C VAL A 13 -8.50 -5.55 -9.45
N ASN A 14 -9.77 -5.12 -9.31
CA ASN A 14 -10.62 -5.59 -8.23
C ASN A 14 -10.94 -7.09 -8.35
N GLU A 15 -11.12 -7.61 -9.56
CA GLU A 15 -11.33 -9.04 -9.80
C GLU A 15 -10.10 -9.87 -9.42
N PHE A 16 -8.92 -9.41 -9.82
CA PHE A 16 -7.66 -10.02 -9.43
C PHE A 16 -7.49 -10.06 -7.91
N CYS A 17 -7.77 -8.95 -7.22
CA CYS A 17 -7.73 -8.91 -5.76
C CYS A 17 -8.83 -9.78 -5.13
N HIS A 18 -10.03 -9.85 -5.73
CA HIS A 18 -11.12 -10.71 -5.27
C HIS A 18 -10.70 -12.17 -5.28
N VAL A 19 -10.15 -12.65 -6.41
CA VAL A 19 -9.61 -14.01 -6.52
C VAL A 19 -8.47 -14.22 -5.52
N SER A 20 -7.56 -13.25 -5.41
CA SER A 20 -6.42 -13.34 -4.46
C SER A 20 -6.86 -13.44 -3.00
N VAL A 21 -7.94 -12.76 -2.60
CA VAL A 21 -8.52 -12.86 -1.25
C VAL A 21 -9.22 -14.21 -1.05
N LEU A 22 -10.01 -14.66 -2.03
CA LEU A 22 -10.74 -15.93 -1.96
C LEU A 22 -9.83 -17.16 -1.86
N TYR A 23 -8.66 -17.11 -2.50
CA TYR A 23 -7.66 -18.17 -2.49
C TYR A 23 -6.40 -17.76 -1.74
N SER A 24 -6.52 -16.86 -0.77
CA SER A 24 -5.38 -16.37 0.03
C SER A 24 -4.65 -17.50 0.76
N ASP A 25 -5.34 -18.59 1.10
CA ASP A 25 -4.76 -19.80 1.67
C ASP A 25 -3.76 -20.54 0.74
N CYS A 26 -3.76 -20.21 -0.55
CA CYS A 26 -2.82 -20.74 -1.54
C CYS A 26 -1.65 -19.78 -1.84
N LEU A 27 -1.64 -18.60 -1.22
CA LEU A 27 -0.64 -17.55 -1.45
C LEU A 27 0.38 -17.51 -0.30
N PRO A 28 1.57 -16.92 -0.53
CA PRO A 28 2.58 -16.70 0.51
C PRO A 28 1.99 -16.10 1.79
N LEU A 29 2.53 -16.53 2.94
CA LEU A 29 2.01 -16.17 4.25
C LEU A 29 1.98 -14.65 4.47
N GLU A 30 2.96 -13.94 3.94
CA GLU A 30 3.07 -12.49 4.07
C GLU A 30 1.89 -11.78 3.38
N LEU A 31 1.43 -12.31 2.23
CA LEU A 31 0.28 -11.76 1.53
C LEU A 31 -1.04 -12.16 2.22
N SER A 32 -1.15 -13.43 2.59
CA SER A 32 -2.40 -14.03 3.09
C SER A 32 -2.74 -13.65 4.53
N SER A 33 -1.74 -13.39 5.37
CA SER A 33 -1.94 -12.85 6.71
C SER A 33 -2.03 -11.32 6.75
N GLY A 34 -1.55 -10.64 5.70
CA GLY A 34 -1.59 -9.20 5.52
C GLY A 34 -2.82 -8.73 4.73
N MET A 35 -2.59 -7.96 3.66
CA MET A 35 -3.63 -7.24 2.91
C MET A 35 -4.70 -8.15 2.27
N LEU A 36 -4.38 -9.42 1.96
CA LEU A 36 -5.32 -10.38 1.38
C LEU A 36 -6.10 -11.15 2.46
N GLY A 37 -5.71 -11.01 3.73
CA GLY A 37 -6.29 -11.69 4.89
C GLY A 37 -7.66 -11.16 5.31
N ASN A 38 -8.49 -10.70 4.38
CA ASN A 38 -9.83 -10.20 4.65
C ASN A 38 -10.81 -11.35 4.96
N LYS A 39 -10.75 -11.88 6.19
CA LYS A 39 -11.57 -13.03 6.62
C LYS A 39 -13.07 -12.77 6.51
N VAL A 40 -13.50 -11.53 6.74
CA VAL A 40 -14.92 -11.14 6.62
C VAL A 40 -15.37 -11.25 5.17
N TYR A 41 -14.60 -10.66 4.24
CA TYR A 41 -14.88 -10.75 2.82
C TYR A 41 -14.82 -12.19 2.30
N ALA A 42 -13.78 -12.94 2.67
CA ALA A 42 -13.59 -14.33 2.25
C ALA A 42 -14.74 -15.22 2.76
N SER A 43 -15.18 -15.05 4.00
CA SER A 43 -16.33 -15.79 4.57
C SER A 43 -17.62 -15.49 3.81
N ARG A 44 -17.93 -14.20 3.57
CA ARG A 44 -19.14 -13.74 2.85
C ARG A 44 -19.22 -14.27 1.41
N ASN A 45 -18.07 -14.51 0.79
CA ASN A 45 -17.96 -14.90 -0.61
C ASN A 45 -17.45 -16.34 -0.79
N SER A 46 -17.39 -17.13 0.29
CA SER A 46 -16.81 -18.48 0.30
C SER A 46 -17.49 -19.44 -0.68
N GLN A 47 -18.80 -19.29 -0.89
CA GLN A 47 -19.60 -20.04 -1.87
C GLN A 47 -19.16 -19.84 -3.32
N LEU A 48 -18.40 -18.78 -3.62
CA LEU A 48 -17.91 -18.51 -4.97
C LEU A 48 -16.61 -19.27 -5.29
N ARG A 49 -15.95 -19.85 -4.28
CA ARG A 49 -14.76 -20.68 -4.47
C ARG A 49 -15.11 -21.95 -5.24
N GLN A 50 -14.22 -22.35 -6.13
CA GLN A 50 -14.36 -23.55 -6.93
C GLN A 50 -13.20 -24.51 -6.67
N ASN A 51 -13.52 -25.80 -6.50
CA ASN A 51 -12.53 -26.82 -6.17
C ASN A 51 -11.50 -27.07 -7.28
N ASN A 52 -11.86 -26.90 -8.55
CA ASN A 52 -10.92 -26.97 -9.67
C ASN A 52 -9.90 -25.83 -9.60
N ILE A 53 -10.34 -24.58 -9.39
CA ILE A 53 -9.45 -23.42 -9.26
C ILE A 53 -8.52 -23.57 -8.05
N LEU A 54 -9.06 -24.04 -6.91
CA LEU A 54 -8.26 -24.34 -5.72
C LEU A 54 -7.11 -25.31 -6.05
N ARG A 55 -7.41 -26.41 -6.78
CA ARG A 55 -6.38 -27.39 -7.18
C ARG A 55 -5.36 -26.80 -8.13
N GLU A 56 -5.74 -25.87 -9.00
CA GLU A 56 -4.81 -25.18 -9.89
C GLU A 56 -3.85 -24.29 -9.10
N PHE A 57 -4.34 -23.46 -8.19
CA PHE A 57 -3.50 -22.64 -7.32
C PHE A 57 -2.56 -23.48 -6.44
N GLN A 58 -3.03 -24.59 -5.87
CA GLN A 58 -2.20 -25.49 -5.08
C GLN A 58 -1.06 -26.15 -5.87
N ARG A 59 -1.21 -26.29 -7.19
CA ARG A 59 -0.18 -26.86 -8.09
C ARG A 59 0.76 -25.82 -8.66
N ALA A 60 0.46 -24.53 -8.49
CA ALA A 60 1.13 -23.43 -9.14
C ALA A 60 1.58 -22.41 -8.08
N PRO A 61 2.64 -22.65 -7.30
CA PRO A 61 3.11 -21.71 -6.29
C PRO A 61 3.60 -20.41 -6.94
N ILE A 62 3.48 -19.30 -6.21
CA ILE A 62 3.98 -17.98 -6.59
C ILE A 62 4.84 -17.39 -5.46
N SER A 63 5.82 -16.56 -5.81
CA SER A 63 6.51 -15.73 -4.82
C SER A 63 5.75 -14.43 -4.55
N SER A 64 5.91 -13.83 -3.38
CA SER A 64 5.30 -12.52 -3.07
C SER A 64 5.74 -11.44 -4.07
N ARG A 65 7.02 -11.46 -4.46
CA ARG A 65 7.58 -10.54 -5.46
C ARG A 65 6.91 -10.69 -6.83
N SER A 66 6.69 -11.93 -7.27
CA SER A 66 6.03 -12.22 -8.54
C SER A 66 4.57 -11.79 -8.52
N TRP A 67 3.86 -12.02 -7.41
CA TRP A 67 2.50 -11.53 -7.21
C TRP A 67 2.44 -10.00 -7.30
N TYR A 68 3.32 -9.29 -6.61
CA TYR A 68 3.38 -7.82 -6.68
C TYR A 68 3.72 -7.30 -8.07
N SER A 69 4.65 -7.97 -8.77
CA SER A 69 5.03 -7.60 -10.14
C SER A 69 3.86 -7.79 -11.12
N PHE A 70 3.14 -8.91 -11.00
CA PHE A 70 1.94 -9.17 -11.79
C PHE A 70 0.84 -8.15 -11.49
N ALA A 71 0.56 -7.88 -10.22
CA ALA A 71 -0.44 -6.90 -9.79
C ALA A 71 -0.11 -5.49 -10.32
N ARG A 72 1.16 -5.07 -10.25
CA ARG A 72 1.63 -3.79 -10.79
C ARG A 72 1.40 -3.68 -12.29
N ASP A 73 1.81 -4.68 -13.05
CA ASP A 73 1.61 -4.66 -14.50
C ASP A 73 0.11 -4.67 -14.85
N LEU A 74 -0.71 -5.40 -14.09
CA LEU A 74 -2.17 -5.40 -14.24
C LEU A 74 -2.79 -4.01 -13.99
N MET A 75 -2.29 -3.28 -12.99
CA MET A 75 -2.74 -1.92 -12.67
C MET A 75 -2.34 -0.88 -13.74
N ARG A 76 -1.32 -1.18 -14.54
CA ARG A 76 -0.83 -0.32 -15.64
C ARG A 76 -1.44 -0.69 -17.00
N ALA A 77 -1.84 -1.95 -17.17
CA ALA A 77 -2.37 -2.46 -18.42
C ALA A 77 -3.65 -1.75 -18.83
N ARG A 78 -3.81 -1.53 -20.13
CA ARG A 78 -5.04 -0.95 -20.70
C ARG A 78 -6.16 -1.97 -20.74
N ASP A 79 -5.81 -3.22 -21.00
CA ASP A 79 -6.72 -4.34 -21.06
C ASP A 79 -6.01 -5.66 -20.73
N LEU A 80 -6.79 -6.74 -20.64
CA LEU A 80 -6.28 -8.06 -20.34
C LEU A 80 -5.42 -8.65 -21.48
N LYS A 81 -5.59 -8.21 -22.74
CA LYS A 81 -4.80 -8.73 -23.87
C LYS A 81 -3.34 -8.33 -23.72
N GLU A 82 -3.09 -7.09 -23.29
CA GLU A 82 -1.75 -6.61 -22.94
C GLU A 82 -1.11 -7.51 -21.88
N MET A 83 -1.84 -7.82 -20.81
CA MET A 83 -1.36 -8.71 -19.75
C MET A 83 -1.05 -10.12 -20.23
N VAL A 84 -1.94 -10.71 -21.05
CA VAL A 84 -1.71 -12.05 -21.61
C VAL A 84 -0.44 -12.06 -22.48
N SER A 85 -0.23 -11.04 -23.31
CA SER A 85 0.98 -10.96 -24.15
C SER A 85 2.26 -10.84 -23.34
N GLY A 86 2.20 -10.14 -22.20
CA GLY A 86 3.33 -9.95 -21.31
C GLY A 86 3.63 -11.19 -20.47
N TRP A 87 2.62 -11.77 -19.83
CA TRP A 87 2.80 -12.70 -18.71
C TRP A 87 2.58 -14.17 -19.02
N LYS A 88 1.95 -14.51 -20.15
CA LYS A 88 1.64 -15.90 -20.48
C LYS A 88 2.89 -16.77 -20.52
N GLY A 89 2.87 -17.87 -19.77
CA GLY A 89 3.96 -18.83 -19.69
C GLY A 89 5.18 -18.38 -18.89
N ARG A 90 5.14 -17.21 -18.22
CA ARG A 90 6.24 -16.77 -17.34
C ARG A 90 6.26 -17.53 -16.03
N GLU A 91 5.10 -17.62 -15.38
CA GLU A 91 4.93 -18.30 -14.10
C GLU A 91 3.59 -19.04 -14.04
N PRO A 92 3.55 -20.29 -13.57
CA PRO A 92 2.33 -21.09 -13.55
C PRO A 92 1.14 -20.41 -12.86
N MET A 93 1.35 -19.72 -11.73
CA MET A 93 0.23 -19.08 -11.03
C MET A 93 -0.31 -17.87 -11.79
N THR A 94 0.55 -17.14 -12.49
CA THR A 94 0.11 -16.00 -13.31
C THR A 94 -0.74 -16.46 -14.49
N ASP A 95 -0.46 -17.64 -15.05
CA ASP A 95 -1.34 -18.24 -16.07
C ASP A 95 -2.71 -18.62 -15.49
N VAL A 96 -2.76 -19.12 -14.26
CA VAL A 96 -4.04 -19.39 -13.56
C VAL A 96 -4.83 -18.09 -13.41
N PHE A 97 -4.21 -17.01 -12.92
CA PHE A 97 -4.86 -15.70 -12.84
C PHE A 97 -5.35 -15.20 -14.20
N LEU A 98 -4.50 -15.24 -15.24
CA LEU A 98 -4.87 -14.80 -16.59
C LEU A 98 -6.06 -15.60 -17.14
N ASN A 99 -6.09 -16.92 -16.93
CA ASN A 99 -7.19 -17.76 -17.36
C ASN A 99 -8.50 -17.38 -16.65
N ILE A 100 -8.46 -17.19 -15.33
CA ILE A 100 -9.63 -16.78 -14.55
C ILE A 100 -10.13 -15.41 -15.03
N LEU A 101 -9.25 -14.41 -15.13
CA LEU A 101 -9.61 -13.06 -15.56
C LEU A 101 -10.13 -13.04 -17.01
N SER A 102 -9.69 -13.96 -17.87
CA SER A 102 -10.17 -14.04 -19.26
C SER A 102 -11.56 -14.63 -19.37
N GLN A 103 -11.92 -15.53 -18.46
CA GLN A 103 -13.22 -16.20 -18.44
C GLN A 103 -14.24 -15.48 -17.55
N GLY A 104 -13.76 -14.65 -16.64
CA GLY A 104 -14.53 -14.07 -15.55
C GLY A 104 -14.61 -15.03 -14.36
N SER A 105 -14.44 -14.50 -13.17
CA SER A 105 -14.58 -15.22 -11.91
C SER A 105 -16.05 -15.37 -11.52
N ASN A 106 -16.35 -16.48 -10.83
CA ASN A 106 -17.71 -16.86 -10.49
C ASN A 106 -18.38 -15.81 -9.58
N GLY A 107 -19.56 -15.33 -9.96
CA GLY A 107 -20.30 -14.34 -9.19
C GLY A 107 -19.70 -12.92 -9.19
N TRP A 108 -18.62 -12.69 -9.94
CA TRP A 108 -17.91 -11.41 -9.96
C TRP A 108 -18.74 -10.27 -10.50
N ALA A 109 -19.49 -10.49 -11.58
CA ALA A 109 -20.33 -9.45 -12.18
C ALA A 109 -21.29 -8.85 -11.15
N GLN A 110 -21.94 -9.68 -10.33
CA GLN A 110 -22.86 -9.23 -9.29
C GLN A 110 -22.14 -8.49 -8.15
N ILE A 111 -20.95 -8.94 -7.76
CA ILE A 111 -20.13 -8.22 -6.77
C ILE A 111 -19.74 -6.85 -7.32
N TRP A 112 -19.30 -6.80 -8.58
CA TRP A 112 -18.83 -5.59 -9.22
C TRP A 112 -19.94 -4.57 -9.42
N ASP A 113 -21.14 -4.99 -9.82
CA ASP A 113 -22.32 -4.13 -9.96
C ASP A 113 -22.66 -3.40 -8.65
N LEU A 114 -22.41 -4.04 -7.51
CA LEU A 114 -22.59 -3.44 -6.18
C LEU A 114 -21.39 -2.59 -5.74
N ALA A 115 -20.17 -3.05 -6.01
CA ALA A 115 -18.94 -2.39 -5.54
C ALA A 115 -18.63 -1.12 -6.33
N ARG A 116 -18.76 -1.17 -7.67
CA ARG A 116 -18.33 -0.09 -8.58
C ARG A 116 -18.95 1.27 -8.24
N PRO A 117 -20.28 1.42 -8.07
CA PRO A 117 -20.87 2.73 -7.79
C PRO A 117 -20.33 3.34 -6.49
N ARG A 118 -20.11 2.51 -5.47
CA ARG A 118 -19.56 2.94 -4.18
C ARG A 118 -18.11 3.38 -4.30
N LEU A 119 -17.29 2.59 -5.00
CA LEU A 119 -15.87 2.90 -5.21
C LEU A 119 -15.70 4.17 -6.05
N GLU A 120 -16.49 4.35 -7.12
CA GLU A 120 -16.44 5.58 -7.94
C GLU A 120 -16.90 6.80 -7.16
N GLY A 121 -17.98 6.68 -6.37
CA GLY A 121 -18.43 7.77 -5.49
C GLY A 121 -17.39 8.12 -4.42
N TYR A 122 -16.75 7.10 -3.83
CA TYR A 122 -15.65 7.30 -2.89
C TYR A 122 -14.45 7.98 -3.55
N LYS A 123 -14.03 7.50 -4.73
CA LYS A 123 -12.93 8.06 -5.51
C LYS A 123 -13.15 9.55 -5.75
N GLN A 124 -14.33 9.96 -6.24
CA GLN A 124 -14.64 11.37 -6.51
C GLN A 124 -14.50 12.24 -5.25
N LYS A 125 -15.03 11.76 -4.13
CA LYS A 125 -14.90 12.45 -2.83
C LYS A 125 -13.43 12.54 -2.41
N PHE A 126 -12.69 11.45 -2.47
CA PHE A 126 -11.28 11.43 -2.07
C PHE A 126 -10.41 12.29 -2.99
N GLU A 127 -10.66 12.27 -4.31
CA GLU A 127 -10.00 13.13 -5.29
C GLU A 127 -10.15 14.62 -4.93
N SER A 128 -11.35 15.06 -4.55
CA SER A 128 -11.57 16.46 -4.15
C SER A 128 -10.79 16.88 -2.89
N GLU A 129 -10.47 15.92 -2.03
CA GLU A 129 -9.76 16.13 -0.76
C GLU A 129 -8.25 15.98 -0.91
N TRP A 130 -7.79 15.10 -1.81
CA TRP A 130 -6.39 14.79 -2.03
C TRP A 130 -5.72 15.73 -3.03
N ASN A 131 -6.38 16.03 -4.15
CA ASN A 131 -5.77 16.82 -5.24
C ASN A 131 -5.24 18.19 -4.77
N PRO A 132 -5.91 18.94 -3.87
CA PRO A 132 -5.38 20.22 -3.39
C PRO A 132 -4.06 20.12 -2.60
N ILE A 133 -3.74 18.95 -2.05
CA ILE A 133 -2.58 18.75 -1.17
C ILE A 133 -1.50 17.84 -1.77
N SER A 134 -1.83 17.08 -2.82
CA SER A 134 -1.00 16.04 -3.44
C SER A 134 0.44 16.49 -3.69
N ASP A 135 0.64 17.61 -4.40
CA ASP A 135 1.99 18.08 -4.75
C ASP A 135 2.82 18.46 -3.53
N SER A 136 2.17 19.06 -2.52
CA SER A 136 2.84 19.45 -1.28
C SER A 136 3.25 18.22 -0.47
N VAL A 137 2.38 17.22 -0.38
CA VAL A 137 2.66 15.95 0.31
C VAL A 137 3.80 15.21 -0.39
N LEU A 138 3.77 15.07 -1.71
CA LEU A 138 4.79 14.37 -2.48
C LEU A 138 6.15 15.09 -2.47
N SER A 139 6.15 16.42 -2.56
CA SER A 139 7.37 17.22 -2.44
C SER A 139 7.98 17.06 -1.04
N ARG A 140 7.14 17.07 -0.01
CA ARG A 140 7.57 16.87 1.37
C ARG A 140 8.10 15.45 1.61
N LEU A 141 7.44 14.41 1.08
CA LEU A 141 7.95 13.04 1.12
C LEU A 141 9.34 12.94 0.49
N SER A 142 9.53 13.50 -0.71
CA SER A 142 10.83 13.53 -1.38
C SER A 142 11.89 14.26 -0.56
N GLN A 143 11.54 15.42 0.02
CA GLN A 143 12.44 16.18 0.89
C GLN A 143 12.83 15.40 2.16
N LEU A 144 11.88 14.74 2.80
CA LEU A 144 12.10 13.98 4.03
C LEU A 144 12.84 12.66 3.78
N ALA A 145 12.55 11.97 2.68
CA ALA A 145 13.24 10.76 2.25
C ALA A 145 14.62 11.06 1.64
N LYS A 146 14.90 12.32 1.27
CA LYS A 146 16.13 12.76 0.57
C LYS A 146 16.34 12.00 -0.74
N VAL A 147 15.25 11.68 -1.41
CA VAL A 147 15.21 10.92 -2.66
C VAL A 147 14.30 11.65 -3.62
N GLU A 148 14.71 11.78 -4.87
CA GLU A 148 13.86 12.34 -5.92
C GLU A 148 12.89 11.27 -6.47
N TRP A 149 11.70 11.71 -6.86
CA TRP A 149 10.79 10.85 -7.59
C TRP A 149 11.34 10.54 -8.99
N MET A 150 11.38 9.26 -9.33
CA MET A 150 11.87 8.76 -10.62
C MET A 150 10.74 8.45 -11.61
N THR A 151 9.48 8.59 -11.19
CA THR A 151 8.29 8.38 -12.02
C THR A 151 7.55 9.69 -12.22
N ASP A 152 6.86 9.83 -13.35
CA ASP A 152 6.00 10.95 -13.69
C ASP A 152 4.55 10.75 -13.19
N GLU A 153 4.12 9.50 -13.06
CA GLU A 153 2.78 9.11 -12.61
C GLU A 153 2.87 7.98 -11.57
N ILE A 154 2.01 8.03 -10.55
CA ILE A 154 1.75 6.93 -9.62
C ILE A 154 0.27 6.57 -9.73
N ARG A 155 -0.02 5.29 -10.01
CA ARG A 155 -1.40 4.79 -10.12
C ARG A 155 -1.88 4.30 -8.77
N VAL A 156 -3.06 4.73 -8.37
CA VAL A 156 -3.67 4.37 -7.09
C VAL A 156 -5.04 3.77 -7.37
N HIS A 157 -5.22 2.48 -7.07
CA HIS A 157 -6.47 1.76 -7.28
C HIS A 157 -7.23 1.58 -5.96
N PHE A 158 -8.50 1.97 -5.95
CA PHE A 158 -9.40 1.62 -4.84
C PHE A 158 -9.93 0.19 -5.06
N VAL A 159 -9.79 -0.64 -4.03
CA VAL A 159 -10.14 -2.06 -4.09
C VAL A 159 -11.05 -2.47 -2.94
N ASP A 160 -12.23 -3.04 -3.26
CA ASP A 160 -13.28 -3.33 -2.27
C ASP A 160 -12.90 -4.46 -1.29
N CYS A 161 -12.15 -5.45 -1.76
CA CYS A 161 -11.98 -6.71 -1.04
C CYS A 161 -10.74 -6.78 -0.13
N LEU A 162 -9.83 -5.80 -0.19
CA LEU A 162 -8.60 -5.82 0.59
C LEU A 162 -8.87 -5.54 2.08
N ASN A 163 -7.97 -6.01 2.94
CA ASN A 163 -7.89 -5.67 4.36
C ASN A 163 -6.62 -4.87 4.63
N GLY A 164 -6.49 -3.73 3.94
CA GLY A 164 -5.27 -2.94 3.88
C GLY A 164 -4.94 -2.53 2.45
N GLY A 165 -3.66 -2.52 2.12
CA GLY A 165 -3.15 -2.00 0.87
C GLY A 165 -1.75 -2.48 0.61
N PHE A 166 -1.27 -2.18 -0.59
CA PHE A 166 0.10 -2.44 -0.99
C PHE A 166 0.58 -1.43 -2.00
N ALA A 167 1.89 -1.22 -2.00
CA ALA A 167 2.61 -0.40 -2.94
C ALA A 167 3.71 -1.21 -3.62
N TRP A 168 3.87 -1.03 -4.93
CA TRP A 168 4.96 -1.63 -5.70
C TRP A 168 5.40 -0.71 -6.84
N HIS A 169 6.64 -0.23 -6.76
CA HIS A 169 7.26 0.73 -7.69
C HIS A 169 6.50 2.05 -7.88
N ASP A 170 5.49 2.04 -8.73
CA ASP A 170 4.74 3.21 -9.21
C ASP A 170 3.22 2.98 -9.13
N SER A 171 2.81 1.95 -8.40
CA SER A 171 1.43 1.52 -8.32
C SER A 171 1.07 1.16 -6.88
N ILE A 172 -0.12 1.58 -6.46
CA ILE A 172 -0.68 1.35 -5.14
C ILE A 172 -2.10 0.80 -5.33
N ALA A 173 -2.49 -0.16 -4.49
CA ALA A 173 -3.88 -0.55 -4.36
C ALA A 173 -4.24 -0.67 -2.88
N PHE A 174 -5.40 -0.15 -2.47
CA PHE A 174 -5.84 -0.25 -1.09
C PHE A 174 -7.35 -0.26 -0.92
N ALA A 175 -7.78 -0.71 0.25
CA ALA A 175 -9.15 -0.64 0.71
C ALA A 175 -9.58 0.78 1.03
N THR A 176 -10.84 1.12 0.74
CA THR A 176 -11.44 2.39 1.13
C THR A 176 -11.75 2.41 2.62
N LEU A 177 -11.29 3.43 3.33
CA LEU A 177 -11.56 3.65 4.75
C LEU A 177 -12.69 4.67 4.94
N PRO A 178 -13.57 4.51 5.94
CA PRO A 178 -14.70 5.42 6.15
C PRO A 178 -14.29 6.87 6.44
N ASP A 179 -13.19 7.05 7.16
CA ASP A 179 -12.63 8.36 7.50
C ASP A 179 -11.61 8.78 6.44
N VAL A 180 -11.88 9.89 5.76
CA VAL A 180 -11.04 10.44 4.70
C VAL A 180 -9.66 10.87 5.21
N GLU A 181 -9.57 11.29 6.48
CA GLU A 181 -8.31 11.74 7.08
C GLU A 181 -7.41 10.54 7.40
N VAL A 182 -8.01 9.42 7.81
CA VAL A 182 -7.31 8.14 7.92
C VAL A 182 -6.88 7.66 6.52
N GLN A 183 -7.72 7.84 5.50
CA GLN A 183 -7.36 7.48 4.12
C GLN A 183 -6.21 8.33 3.57
N LYS A 184 -6.15 9.63 3.87
CA LYS A 184 -5.04 10.52 3.50
C LYS A 184 -3.72 10.01 4.12
N LYS A 185 -3.74 9.68 5.41
CA LYS A 185 -2.59 9.03 6.09
C LYS A 185 -2.24 7.71 5.43
N PHE A 186 -3.23 6.90 5.10
CA PHE A 186 -2.98 5.59 4.52
C PHE A 186 -2.32 5.70 3.13
N LEU A 187 -2.81 6.58 2.27
CA LEU A 187 -2.14 6.85 0.98
C LEU A 187 -0.74 7.42 1.18
N SER A 188 -0.52 8.33 2.14
CA SER A 188 0.83 8.87 2.39
C SER A 188 1.80 7.82 2.93
N HIS A 189 1.32 6.82 3.67
CA HIS A 189 2.10 5.64 4.06
C HIS A 189 2.53 4.83 2.84
N GLU A 190 1.59 4.45 1.97
CA GLU A 190 1.89 3.67 0.75
C GLU A 190 2.82 4.44 -0.21
N LEU A 191 2.66 5.77 -0.32
CA LEU A 191 3.61 6.61 -1.08
C LEU A 191 5.00 6.64 -0.44
N SER A 192 5.07 6.61 0.88
CA SER A 192 6.33 6.55 1.63
C SER A 192 7.06 5.22 1.38
N GLU A 193 6.34 4.09 1.28
CA GLU A 193 6.92 2.79 0.91
C GLU A 193 7.62 2.84 -0.46
N LEU A 194 7.12 3.63 -1.41
CA LEU A 194 7.69 3.74 -2.76
C LEU A 194 9.01 4.53 -2.81
N ILE A 195 9.21 5.49 -1.90
CA ILE A 195 10.33 6.44 -1.96
C ILE A 195 11.37 6.23 -0.86
N THR A 196 10.99 5.61 0.24
CA THR A 196 11.91 5.39 1.37
C THR A 196 12.97 4.36 0.97
N PRO A 197 14.27 4.63 1.18
CA PRO A 197 15.32 3.64 0.94
C PRO A 197 15.38 2.63 2.11
N SER A 198 14.30 1.88 2.34
CA SER A 198 14.14 0.93 3.44
C SER A 198 15.29 -0.08 3.58
N PRO A 199 15.89 -0.62 2.49
CA PRO A 199 17.05 -1.50 2.62
C PRO A 199 18.26 -0.86 3.31
N LEU A 200 18.44 0.47 3.19
CA LEU A 200 19.47 1.20 3.92
C LEU A 200 19.14 1.23 5.42
N VAL A 201 17.89 1.52 5.78
CA VAL A 201 17.44 1.57 7.18
C VAL A 201 17.62 0.21 7.84
N GLU A 202 17.10 -0.86 7.22
CA GLU A 202 17.23 -2.24 7.72
C GLU A 202 18.69 -2.64 7.92
N LYS A 203 19.56 -2.33 6.96
CA LYS A 203 20.98 -2.65 7.01
C LYS A 203 21.66 -1.97 8.21
N GLU A 204 21.40 -0.69 8.43
CA GLU A 204 21.99 0.05 9.54
C GLU A 204 21.42 -0.38 10.90
N LEU A 205 20.11 -0.70 10.98
CA LEU A 205 19.51 -1.29 12.18
C LEU A 205 20.16 -2.64 12.52
N ARG A 206 20.31 -3.54 11.55
CA ARG A 206 20.99 -4.84 11.75
C ARG A 206 22.44 -4.67 12.18
N ARG A 207 23.19 -3.76 11.55
CA ARG A 207 24.57 -3.41 11.96
C ARG A 207 24.63 -2.92 13.40
N ALA A 208 23.61 -2.21 13.83
CA ALA A 208 23.46 -1.70 15.18
C ALA A 208 22.91 -2.73 16.19
N ARG A 209 22.57 -3.95 15.75
CA ARG A 209 21.87 -4.99 16.52
C ARG A 209 20.50 -4.55 17.06
N LEU A 210 19.81 -3.72 16.27
CA LEU A 210 18.43 -3.29 16.52
C LEU A 210 17.48 -4.11 15.65
N ASP A 211 16.20 -4.12 16.03
CA ASP A 211 15.14 -4.78 15.30
C ASP A 211 14.96 -4.17 13.89
N PRO A 212 15.10 -4.94 12.80
CA PRO A 212 14.89 -4.44 11.45
C PRO A 212 13.44 -4.01 11.16
N GLU A 213 12.43 -4.49 11.90
CA GLU A 213 11.03 -4.10 11.73
C GLU A 213 10.79 -2.59 11.98
N ILE A 214 11.70 -1.94 12.72
CA ILE A 214 11.70 -0.49 12.92
C ILE A 214 11.80 0.28 11.60
N ALA A 215 12.33 -0.33 10.52
CA ALA A 215 12.32 0.27 9.19
C ALA A 215 10.90 0.63 8.73
N HIS A 216 9.89 -0.21 9.04
CA HIS A 216 8.49 0.08 8.71
C HIS A 216 7.95 1.25 9.54
N THR A 217 8.35 1.39 10.81
CA THR A 217 8.03 2.59 11.61
C THR A 217 8.61 3.86 10.98
N VAL A 218 9.82 3.80 10.43
CA VAL A 218 10.43 4.94 9.72
C VAL A 218 9.62 5.33 8.50
N VAL A 219 9.17 4.35 7.71
CA VAL A 219 8.26 4.60 6.57
C VAL A 219 6.98 5.26 7.03
N ASP A 220 6.36 4.77 8.11
CA ASP A 220 5.11 5.34 8.63
C ASP A 220 5.30 6.77 9.15
N MET A 221 6.43 7.07 9.79
CA MET A 221 6.77 8.43 10.24
C MET A 221 6.92 9.38 9.06
N LEU A 222 7.64 8.98 8.01
CA LEU A 222 7.74 9.77 6.79
C LEU A 222 6.36 10.03 6.16
N GLY A 223 5.54 8.99 6.05
CA GLY A 223 4.16 9.07 5.57
C GLY A 223 3.31 10.04 6.40
N TYR A 224 3.31 9.89 7.73
CA TYR A 224 2.55 10.75 8.63
C TYR A 224 3.01 12.21 8.56
N PHE A 225 4.30 12.47 8.75
CA PHE A 225 4.83 13.85 8.78
C PHE A 225 4.74 14.55 7.41
N SER A 226 4.61 13.79 6.32
CA SER A 226 4.35 14.37 5.01
C SER A 226 2.95 14.98 4.87
N VAL A 227 1.96 14.41 5.58
CA VAL A 227 0.55 14.79 5.42
C VAL A 227 -0.04 15.47 6.65
N LYS A 228 0.62 15.40 7.82
CA LYS A 228 0.06 15.82 9.13
C LYS A 228 -0.56 17.22 9.16
N ASP A 229 -0.01 18.19 8.43
CA ASP A 229 -0.48 19.58 8.44
C ASP A 229 -1.76 19.76 7.59
N PHE A 230 -2.08 18.78 6.76
CA PHE A 230 -3.27 18.72 5.92
C PHE A 230 -4.37 17.86 6.54
N ILE A 231 -4.10 17.23 7.69
CA ILE A 231 -5.07 16.44 8.41
C ILE A 231 -5.99 17.39 9.19
N ALA A 232 -7.28 17.41 8.85
CA ALA A 232 -8.27 18.23 9.55
C ALA A 232 -8.32 17.84 11.03
N LYS A 233 -8.38 18.78 11.98
CA LYS A 233 -8.54 18.44 13.41
C LYS A 233 -9.91 17.78 13.64
N PRO A 234 -10.03 16.82 14.58
CA PRO A 234 -11.33 16.25 14.90
C PRO A 234 -12.25 17.35 15.45
N ALA A 235 -13.55 17.26 15.13
CA ALA A 235 -14.54 18.22 15.60
C ALA A 235 -14.68 18.22 17.14
N ASP A 236 -14.51 17.03 17.75
CA ASP A 236 -14.35 16.88 19.20
C ASP A 236 -12.85 16.70 19.52
N PRO A 237 -12.23 17.61 20.30
CA PRO A 237 -10.84 17.51 20.73
C PRO A 237 -10.49 16.21 21.48
N ASN A 238 -11.47 15.54 22.08
CA ASN A 238 -11.28 14.28 22.81
C ASN A 238 -11.46 13.04 21.91
N MET A 239 -11.91 13.21 20.66
CA MET A 239 -12.10 12.10 19.74
C MET A 239 -10.77 11.69 19.12
N GLU A 240 -10.24 10.57 19.61
CA GLU A 240 -9.08 9.93 18.99
C GLU A 240 -9.47 9.29 17.64
N ARG A 241 -8.84 9.73 16.56
CA ARG A 241 -8.96 9.08 15.24
C ARG A 241 -7.87 8.04 15.08
N LYS A 242 -8.20 6.79 15.44
CA LYS A 242 -7.31 5.64 15.24
C LYS A 242 -6.89 5.56 13.76
N GLY A 243 -5.59 5.39 13.53
CA GLY A 243 -5.02 5.27 12.18
C GLY A 243 -4.48 6.58 11.59
N VAL A 244 -4.75 7.74 12.19
CA VAL A 244 -4.19 9.03 11.75
C VAL A 244 -2.78 9.26 12.28
N VAL A 245 -2.55 9.00 13.57
CA VAL A 245 -1.22 9.13 14.20
C VAL A 245 -0.58 7.74 14.25
N PRO A 246 0.74 7.60 13.98
CA PRO A 246 1.45 6.34 14.15
C PRO A 246 1.18 5.70 15.52
N ASN A 247 0.72 4.45 15.52
CA ASN A 247 0.23 3.77 16.71
C ASN A 247 1.34 2.93 17.36
N LYS A 248 1.66 3.21 18.63
CA LYS A 248 2.65 2.48 19.41
C LYS A 248 2.34 0.99 19.63
N ASN A 249 1.08 0.59 19.52
CA ASN A 249 0.69 -0.82 19.63
C ASN A 249 0.97 -1.61 18.34
N TYR A 250 1.24 -0.92 17.23
CA TYR A 250 1.42 -1.51 15.91
C TYR A 250 2.84 -1.36 15.38
N TYR A 251 3.51 -0.26 15.74
CA TYR A 251 4.85 0.06 15.27
C TYR A 251 5.84 0.12 16.44
N PRO A 252 6.97 -0.62 16.37
CA PRO A 252 7.99 -0.56 17.41
C PRO A 252 8.65 0.82 17.45
N LYS A 253 9.00 1.29 18.66
CA LYS A 253 9.80 2.51 18.90
C LYS A 253 9.18 3.81 18.36
N VAL A 254 7.85 3.85 18.24
CA VAL A 254 7.10 5.02 17.77
C VAL A 254 7.35 6.26 18.60
N GLU A 255 7.35 6.17 19.93
CA GLU A 255 7.45 7.35 20.80
C GLU A 255 8.83 8.04 20.65
N GLU A 256 9.90 7.24 20.58
CA GLU A 256 11.26 7.74 20.36
C GLU A 256 11.43 8.35 18.96
N LEU A 257 10.89 7.68 17.94
CA LEU A 257 10.96 8.14 16.55
C LEU A 257 10.09 9.37 16.31
N TYR A 258 8.91 9.45 16.92
CA TYR A 258 8.01 10.59 16.75
C TYR A 258 8.71 11.90 17.13
N THR A 259 9.36 11.92 18.30
CA THR A 259 10.09 13.10 18.78
C THR A 259 11.23 13.48 17.82
N LEU A 260 11.97 12.48 17.33
CA LEU A 260 13.05 12.70 16.37
C LEU A 260 12.52 13.27 15.05
N PHE A 261 11.42 12.73 14.53
CA PHE A 261 10.81 13.20 13.29
C PHE A 261 10.16 14.58 13.43
N GLU A 262 9.62 14.91 14.58
CA GLU A 262 9.11 16.25 14.87
C GLU A 262 10.23 17.30 14.84
N GLU A 263 11.42 16.98 15.34
CA GLU A 263 12.61 17.84 15.19
C GLU A 263 13.12 17.88 13.75
N TYR A 264 13.21 16.71 13.11
CA TYR A 264 13.73 16.58 11.74
C TYR A 264 12.91 17.41 10.74
N THR A 265 11.59 17.33 10.83
CA THR A 265 10.68 17.99 9.89
C THR A 265 10.70 19.52 9.98
N LYS A 266 11.13 20.09 11.11
CA LYS A 266 11.34 21.54 11.27
C LYS A 266 12.57 22.05 10.51
N ASN A 267 13.60 21.23 10.35
CA ASN A 267 14.80 21.59 9.60
C ASN A 267 15.40 20.36 8.90
N PRO A 268 14.79 19.87 7.81
CA PRO A 268 15.27 18.69 7.09
C PRO A 268 16.68 18.91 6.50
N SER A 269 17.04 20.15 6.16
CA SER A 269 18.35 20.54 5.63
C SER A 269 19.52 20.32 6.60
N LYS A 270 19.25 20.10 7.90
CA LYS A 270 20.31 19.75 8.87
C LYS A 270 20.99 18.42 8.54
N TYR A 271 20.35 17.56 7.77
CA TYR A 271 20.88 16.26 7.34
C TYR A 271 21.19 16.34 5.85
N ASP A 272 22.46 16.09 5.50
CA ASP A 272 22.94 16.15 4.11
C ASP A 272 22.24 15.12 3.24
N ASP A 273 22.07 13.90 3.76
CA ASP A 273 21.46 12.77 3.07
C ASP A 273 20.60 11.91 4.01
N PHE A 274 19.90 10.93 3.44
CA PHE A 274 19.08 10.02 4.23
C PHE A 274 19.93 9.15 5.18
N SER A 275 21.16 8.79 4.79
CA SER A 275 22.05 8.00 5.65
C SER A 275 22.38 8.71 6.96
N SER A 276 22.51 10.03 6.94
CA SER A 276 22.75 10.87 8.11
C SER A 276 21.56 10.85 9.06
N LEU A 277 20.33 10.87 8.53
CA LEU A 277 19.12 10.66 9.33
C LEU A 277 19.10 9.26 9.95
N VAL A 278 19.39 8.21 9.17
CA VAL A 278 19.42 6.82 9.65
C VAL A 278 20.44 6.63 10.79
N LYS A 279 21.63 7.22 10.68
CA LYS A 279 22.63 7.21 11.77
C LYS A 279 22.09 7.86 13.04
N LYS A 280 21.35 8.97 12.91
CA LYS A 280 20.73 9.65 14.06
C LYS A 280 19.61 8.81 14.68
N ILE A 281 18.80 8.14 13.86
CA ILE A 281 17.79 7.18 14.30
C ILE A 281 18.45 6.07 15.13
N VAL A 282 19.47 5.41 14.57
CA VAL A 282 20.22 4.35 15.26
C VAL A 282 20.80 4.83 16.60
N LEU A 283 21.40 6.03 16.63
CA LEU A 283 21.94 6.61 17.86
C LEU A 283 20.85 6.83 18.90
N ARG A 284 19.71 7.43 18.51
CA ARG A 284 18.58 7.69 19.40
C ARG A 284 18.07 6.40 20.04
N LEU A 285 17.86 5.38 19.22
CA LEU A 285 17.34 4.07 19.65
C LEU A 285 18.30 3.30 20.57
N LYS A 286 19.61 3.54 20.48
CA LYS A 286 20.60 2.95 21.40
C LYS A 286 20.65 3.63 22.76
N THR A 287 20.19 4.87 22.84
CA THR A 287 20.23 5.70 24.06
C THR A 287 18.89 5.77 24.80
N SER A 288 17.86 5.11 24.29
CA SER A 288 16.49 5.08 24.84
C SER A 288 16.15 3.69 25.32
#